data_AF-A0A151P4K7-F1
#
_entry.id   AF-A0A151P4K7-F1
#
_cell.length_a   1.000
_cell.length_b   1.000
_cell.length_c   1.000
_cell.angle_alpha   90.00
_cell.angle_beta   90.00
_cell.angle_gamma   90.00
#
_symmetry.space_group_name_H-M   'P 1'
#
loop_
_entity.id
_entity.type
_entity.pdbx_description
1 polymer ?
#
loop_
_entity_poly.entity_id
_entity_poly.type
_entity_poly.pdbx_seq_one_letter_code
_entity_poly.pdbx_strand_id
1 'polypeptide(L)'
;MPATLDPAGVKSSVPQQISELQSKIQLLEGDRKAFYESAQGTVQRNRETALRLRRDNKQLRKRLADVLVGDEKLIREVFQDRAADKAAMKNKTGDGAAELLQHRLAEQRNRLNLLRHQTGTRRQRLAQLQLQWDAVREEPHQPNPATVLRGLENRLEKAQLKVEEAARVGALYLQLKAHMQEQSRSRGPRLDALEAEVRHLRQQLCDLQGTRAEAQAARNTAREQLAVQEEEAMRGRQNREQALAELRRQAEERRAQTERPERRVPRERGSMPGEDVAASGGAGATGPSPGTAQRLLGAQETFDKVKAATGVARAQDVLARFREQEATQRRLRQLGQAQAKELERRRVQAAELQAKRQALAYSGDAQHTGAQQLLRELQGQLWEAEGRRDATRQRLEGATKVLLAAGTGLEHLASKVQHLPLESGHWAEPLPPPGSCEHLPELLGRTANRLQQLQEALEGHDQTVLCQAVAHEEFQAQLEGCLPSANVRVALPSPRKPDAYYEEEASGEDEAEVLTRAALKHQAQQILDAHGPRRPRARHKDPKA
;
A
#
# COMPACT_ATOMS: atom_id res chain seq x y z
N MET A 1 -76.73 -26.12 -135.23
CA MET A 1 -78.11 -26.60 -135.09
C MET A 1 -79.05 -25.47 -135.51
N PRO A 2 -80.11 -25.66 -136.31
CA PRO A 2 -80.43 -26.67 -137.33
C PRO A 2 -80.19 -26.10 -138.77
N ALA A 3 -79.74 -26.86 -139.77
CA ALA A 3 -80.53 -27.75 -140.63
C ALA A 3 -81.76 -27.08 -141.26
N THR A 4 -81.69 -26.72 -142.55
CA THR A 4 -82.80 -26.71 -143.53
C THR A 4 -82.18 -26.40 -144.91
N LEU A 5 -81.98 -27.45 -145.71
CA LEU A 5 -82.87 -27.88 -146.81
C LEU A 5 -82.58 -27.09 -148.10
N ASP A 6 -81.87 -27.77 -149.00
CA ASP A 6 -82.02 -27.60 -150.44
C ASP A 6 -83.51 -27.62 -150.83
N PRO A 7 -83.88 -26.95 -151.94
CA PRO A 7 -84.21 -27.80 -153.07
C PRO A 7 -83.54 -27.38 -154.37
N ALA A 8 -83.19 -28.42 -155.11
CA ALA A 8 -82.73 -28.39 -156.47
C ALA A 8 -83.71 -27.69 -157.42
N GLY A 9 -83.14 -27.11 -158.47
CA GLY A 9 -83.69 -27.37 -159.80
C GLY A 9 -84.70 -26.37 -160.33
N VAL A 10 -84.37 -25.07 -160.31
CA VAL A 10 -84.57 -24.25 -161.52
C VAL A 10 -83.25 -23.53 -161.72
N LYS A 11 -82.57 -23.79 -162.84
CA LYS A 11 -81.38 -23.05 -163.24
C LYS A 11 -81.82 -21.59 -163.40
N SER A 12 -81.67 -20.81 -162.33
CA SER A 12 -81.81 -19.36 -162.39
C SER A 12 -80.84 -18.91 -163.47
N SER A 13 -81.41 -18.25 -164.48
CA SER A 13 -80.71 -17.80 -165.66
C SER A 13 -79.37 -17.15 -165.25
N VAL A 14 -78.29 -17.47 -165.96
CA VAL A 14 -76.92 -16.93 -165.81
C VAL A 14 -76.84 -15.49 -165.24
N PRO A 15 -77.68 -14.52 -165.67
CA PRO A 15 -77.76 -13.18 -165.05
C PRO A 15 -78.03 -13.13 -163.53
N GLN A 16 -78.86 -14.01 -162.97
CA GLN A 16 -79.19 -13.99 -161.53
C GLN A 16 -78.01 -14.44 -160.67
N GLN A 17 -77.29 -15.49 -161.08
CA GLN A 17 -76.05 -15.93 -160.41
C GLN A 17 -74.93 -14.88 -160.51
N ILE A 18 -74.86 -14.16 -161.63
CA ILE A 18 -73.95 -13.01 -161.79
C ILE A 18 -74.32 -11.89 -160.82
N SER A 19 -75.61 -11.56 -160.66
CA SER A 19 -76.05 -10.52 -159.72
C SER A 19 -75.81 -10.88 -158.24
N GLU A 20 -75.98 -12.15 -157.87
CA GLU A 20 -75.68 -12.64 -156.52
C GLU A 20 -74.18 -12.62 -156.22
N LEU A 21 -73.34 -13.04 -157.18
CA LEU A 21 -71.87 -12.94 -157.05
C LEU A 21 -71.41 -11.48 -157.00
N GLN A 22 -72.01 -10.59 -157.78
CA GLN A 22 -71.72 -9.16 -157.73
C GLN A 22 -72.11 -8.55 -156.38
N SER A 23 -73.27 -8.89 -155.82
CA SER A 23 -73.68 -8.44 -154.47
C SER A 23 -72.74 -8.99 -153.40
N LYS A 24 -72.29 -10.25 -153.51
CA LYS A 24 -71.35 -10.86 -152.57
C LYS A 24 -69.95 -10.24 -152.65
N ILE A 25 -69.49 -9.90 -153.85
CA ILE A 25 -68.25 -9.15 -154.06
C ILE A 25 -68.37 -7.75 -153.43
N GLN A 26 -69.46 -7.03 -153.68
CA GLN A 26 -69.69 -5.71 -153.08
C GLN A 26 -69.73 -5.76 -151.54
N LEU A 27 -70.33 -6.81 -150.96
CA LEU A 27 -70.37 -6.98 -149.51
C LEU A 27 -68.98 -7.29 -148.94
N LEU A 28 -68.20 -8.18 -149.59
CA LEU A 28 -66.82 -8.46 -149.20
C LEU A 28 -65.90 -7.24 -149.38
N GLU A 29 -66.14 -6.41 -150.39
CA GLU A 29 -65.45 -5.14 -150.56
C GLU A 29 -65.84 -4.12 -149.50
N GLY A 30 -67.12 -4.09 -149.10
CA GLY A 30 -67.62 -3.29 -147.98
C GLY A 30 -67.02 -3.70 -146.64
N ASP A 31 -67.00 -5.01 -146.35
CA ASP A 31 -66.38 -5.57 -145.15
C ASP A 31 -64.88 -5.31 -145.14
N ARG A 32 -64.17 -5.55 -146.26
CA ARG A 32 -62.75 -5.21 -146.37
C ARG A 32 -62.52 -3.72 -146.08
N LYS A 33 -63.32 -2.83 -146.66
CA LYS A 33 -63.23 -1.38 -146.39
C LYS A 33 -63.49 -1.08 -144.90
N ALA A 34 -64.54 -1.61 -144.30
CA ALA A 34 -64.85 -1.42 -142.88
C ALA A 34 -63.76 -1.99 -141.94
N PHE A 35 -63.17 -3.14 -142.28
CA PHE A 35 -62.03 -3.71 -141.55
C PHE A 35 -60.78 -2.85 -141.70
N TYR A 36 -60.48 -2.35 -142.90
CA TYR A 36 -59.35 -1.43 -143.10
C TYR A 36 -59.56 -0.11 -142.38
N GLU A 37 -60.76 0.47 -142.41
CA GLU A 37 -61.11 1.72 -141.72
C GLU A 37 -61.10 1.55 -140.20
N SER A 38 -61.61 0.44 -139.66
CA SER A 38 -61.55 0.16 -138.23
C SER A 38 -60.12 -0.17 -137.76
N ALA A 39 -59.33 -0.91 -138.54
CA ALA A 39 -57.92 -1.15 -138.27
C ALA A 39 -57.10 0.14 -138.34
N GLN A 40 -57.34 1.01 -139.33
CA GLN A 40 -56.72 2.33 -139.39
C GLN A 40 -57.17 3.22 -138.23
N GLY A 41 -58.45 3.20 -137.87
CA GLY A 41 -59.00 3.91 -136.72
C GLY A 41 -58.40 3.43 -135.39
N THR A 42 -58.21 2.13 -135.20
CA THR A 42 -57.53 1.59 -134.01
C THR A 42 -56.04 1.91 -134.00
N VAL A 43 -55.35 1.87 -135.15
CA VAL A 43 -53.96 2.32 -135.28
C VAL A 43 -53.83 3.81 -134.96
N GLN A 44 -54.76 4.64 -135.43
CA GLN A 44 -54.80 6.07 -135.11
C GLN A 44 -55.03 6.30 -133.62
N ARG A 45 -56.03 5.64 -133.01
CA ARG A 45 -56.26 5.70 -131.55
C ARG A 45 -55.05 5.24 -130.75
N ASN A 46 -54.39 4.15 -131.16
CA ASN A 46 -53.17 3.64 -130.51
C ASN A 46 -51.99 4.61 -130.66
N ARG A 47 -51.86 5.26 -131.82
CA ARG A 47 -50.87 6.34 -132.01
C ARG A 47 -51.15 7.51 -131.08
N GLU A 48 -52.41 7.92 -130.95
CA GLU A 48 -52.81 8.99 -130.03
C GLU A 48 -52.58 8.63 -128.56
N THR A 49 -52.90 7.41 -128.12
CA THR A 49 -52.64 6.97 -126.74
C THR A 49 -51.15 6.87 -126.44
N ALA A 50 -50.34 6.35 -127.38
CA ALA A 50 -48.88 6.33 -127.24
C ALA A 50 -48.30 7.75 -127.13
N LEU A 51 -48.83 8.72 -127.88
CA LEU A 51 -48.44 10.12 -127.78
C LEU A 51 -48.86 10.73 -126.43
N ARG A 52 -50.06 10.44 -125.93
CA ARG A 52 -50.51 10.86 -124.59
C ARG A 52 -49.59 10.31 -123.50
N LEU A 53 -49.36 9.00 -123.48
CA LEU A 53 -48.46 8.36 -122.50
C LEU A 53 -47.03 8.91 -122.56
N ARG A 54 -46.50 9.22 -123.75
CA ARG A 54 -45.19 9.88 -123.87
C ARG A 54 -45.19 11.29 -123.30
N ARG A 55 -46.26 12.06 -123.50
CA ARG A 55 -46.44 13.39 -122.88
C ARG A 55 -46.53 13.26 -121.37
N ASP A 56 -47.31 12.31 -120.86
CA ASP A 56 -47.48 12.09 -119.42
C ASP A 56 -46.19 11.60 -118.77
N ASN A 57 -45.44 10.69 -119.41
CA ASN A 57 -44.13 10.26 -118.91
C ASN A 57 -43.13 11.43 -118.90
N LYS A 58 -43.15 12.29 -119.93
CA LYS A 58 -42.35 13.52 -119.95
C LYS A 58 -42.77 14.48 -118.84
N GLN A 59 -44.06 14.60 -118.53
CA GLN A 59 -44.56 15.41 -117.41
C GLN A 59 -44.16 14.82 -116.06
N LEU A 60 -44.28 13.51 -115.86
CA LEU A 60 -43.87 12.83 -114.61
C LEU A 60 -42.37 12.93 -114.37
N ARG A 61 -41.54 12.79 -115.42
CA ARG A 61 -40.08 13.02 -115.31
C ARG A 61 -39.76 14.45 -114.93
N LYS A 62 -40.48 15.43 -115.50
CA LYS A 62 -40.35 16.84 -115.10
C LYS A 62 -40.75 17.05 -113.64
N ARG A 63 -41.91 16.55 -113.22
CA ARG A 63 -42.37 16.64 -111.81
C ARG A 63 -41.38 16.00 -110.85
N LEU A 64 -40.83 14.84 -111.18
CA LEU A 64 -39.81 14.19 -110.36
C LEU A 64 -38.52 15.00 -110.29
N ALA A 65 -38.07 15.57 -111.41
CA ALA A 65 -36.93 16.48 -111.42
C ALA A 65 -37.19 17.75 -110.59
N ASP A 66 -38.39 18.33 -110.68
CA ASP A 66 -38.79 19.52 -109.91
C ASP A 66 -38.80 19.23 -108.40
N VAL A 67 -39.29 18.05 -107.97
CA VAL A 67 -39.27 17.60 -106.57
C VAL A 67 -37.85 17.37 -106.08
N LEU A 68 -36.99 16.68 -106.85
CA LEU A 68 -35.60 16.45 -106.47
C LEU A 68 -34.80 17.76 -106.39
N VAL A 69 -35.04 18.70 -107.32
CA VAL A 69 -34.44 20.04 -107.26
C VAL A 69 -34.98 20.84 -106.07
N GLY A 70 -36.25 20.66 -105.72
CA GLY A 70 -36.87 21.23 -104.51
C GLY A 70 -36.22 20.71 -103.23
N ASP A 71 -36.06 19.39 -103.11
CA ASP A 71 -35.39 18.72 -101.99
C ASP A 71 -33.93 19.19 -101.86
N GLU A 72 -33.20 19.29 -102.97
CA GLU A 72 -31.82 19.79 -102.96
C GLU A 72 -31.73 21.25 -102.48
N LYS A 73 -32.69 22.11 -102.85
CA LYS A 73 -32.76 23.49 -102.38
C LYS A 73 -33.06 23.56 -100.89
N LEU A 74 -34.05 22.80 -100.42
CA LEU A 74 -34.39 22.68 -99.00
C LEU A 74 -33.19 22.20 -98.17
N ILE A 75 -32.48 21.18 -98.62
CA ILE A 75 -31.25 20.69 -97.94
C ILE A 75 -30.18 21.79 -97.94
N ARG A 76 -30.01 22.54 -99.04
CA ARG A 76 -29.03 23.65 -99.08
C ARG A 76 -29.39 24.79 -98.14
N GLU A 77 -30.69 25.08 -97.97
CA GLU A 77 -31.20 26.15 -97.11
C GLU A 77 -31.15 25.79 -95.62
N VAL A 78 -31.52 24.57 -95.25
CA VAL A 78 -31.50 24.13 -93.85
C VAL A 78 -30.08 23.94 -93.31
N PHE A 79 -29.13 23.54 -94.17
CA PHE A 79 -27.73 23.29 -93.79
C PHE A 79 -26.74 24.37 -94.28
N GLN A 80 -27.17 25.64 -94.39
CA GLN A 80 -26.29 26.74 -94.80
C GLN A 80 -25.02 26.82 -93.95
N ASP A 81 -25.16 26.67 -92.63
CA ASP A 81 -24.06 26.80 -91.66
C ASP A 81 -23.36 25.47 -91.32
N ARG A 82 -23.86 24.34 -91.84
CA ARG A 82 -23.36 22.99 -91.51
C ARG A 82 -22.85 22.26 -92.74
N ALA A 83 -21.65 22.63 -93.18
CA ALA A 83 -21.03 22.09 -94.39
C ALA A 83 -20.86 20.55 -94.39
N ALA A 84 -20.56 19.96 -93.23
CA ALA A 84 -20.40 18.50 -93.09
C ALA A 84 -21.73 17.74 -93.22
N ASP A 85 -22.81 18.26 -92.63
CA ASP A 85 -24.15 17.69 -92.75
C ASP A 85 -24.69 17.88 -94.17
N LYS A 86 -24.46 19.05 -94.75
CA LYS A 86 -24.77 19.33 -96.15
C LYS A 86 -24.11 18.34 -97.09
N ALA A 87 -22.85 17.95 -96.85
CA ALA A 87 -22.15 16.95 -97.66
C ALA A 87 -22.72 15.53 -97.51
N ALA A 88 -23.08 15.13 -96.28
CA ALA A 88 -23.65 13.80 -95.99
C ALA A 88 -25.08 13.58 -96.55
N MET A 89 -25.76 14.67 -96.91
CA MET A 89 -27.11 14.68 -97.48
C MET A 89 -27.16 14.92 -99.00
N LYS A 90 -26.02 15.11 -99.66
CA LYS A 90 -25.98 15.21 -101.13
C LYS A 90 -26.46 13.88 -101.72
N ASN A 91 -27.47 13.92 -102.59
CA ASN A 91 -28.08 12.79 -103.28
C ASN A 91 -29.13 11.97 -102.48
N LYS A 92 -29.63 12.50 -101.35
CA LYS A 92 -30.76 11.89 -100.61
C LYS A 92 -32.04 12.71 -100.80
N THR A 93 -33.18 12.05 -100.76
CA THR A 93 -34.50 12.71 -100.68
C THR A 93 -34.66 13.40 -99.32
N GLY A 94 -35.58 14.36 -99.23
CA GLY A 94 -35.87 15.08 -97.98
C GLY A 94 -36.16 14.12 -96.80
N ASP A 95 -36.93 13.06 -97.04
CA ASP A 95 -37.29 12.06 -96.02
C ASP A 95 -36.07 11.25 -95.53
N GLY A 96 -35.21 10.81 -96.44
CA GLY A 96 -33.98 10.08 -96.06
C GLY A 96 -32.97 10.95 -95.30
N ALA A 97 -32.99 12.28 -95.55
CA ALA A 97 -32.23 13.23 -94.75
C ALA A 97 -32.83 13.39 -93.33
N ALA A 98 -34.15 13.41 -93.21
CA ALA A 98 -34.84 13.48 -91.92
C ALA A 98 -34.57 12.23 -91.06
N GLU A 99 -34.67 11.03 -91.62
CA GLU A 99 -34.37 9.78 -90.91
C GLU A 99 -32.93 9.73 -90.38
N LEU A 100 -31.96 10.14 -91.20
CA LEU A 100 -30.55 10.14 -90.77
C LEU A 100 -30.28 11.18 -89.67
N LEU A 101 -30.94 12.34 -89.72
CA LEU A 101 -30.88 13.29 -88.60
C LEU A 101 -31.56 12.73 -87.36
N GLN A 102 -32.69 12.05 -87.48
CA GLN A 102 -33.38 11.42 -86.36
C GLN A 102 -32.50 10.35 -85.70
N HIS A 103 -31.82 9.50 -86.47
CA HIS A 103 -30.86 8.53 -85.95
C HIS A 103 -29.71 9.21 -85.20
N ARG A 104 -29.12 10.27 -85.78
CA ARG A 104 -28.06 11.04 -85.10
C ARG A 104 -28.55 11.71 -83.82
N LEU A 105 -29.76 12.26 -83.83
CA LEU A 105 -30.37 12.83 -82.63
C LEU A 105 -30.64 11.75 -81.58
N ALA A 106 -31.06 10.56 -81.98
CA ALA A 106 -31.22 9.43 -81.07
C ALA A 106 -29.88 9.00 -80.47
N GLU A 107 -28.81 8.92 -81.25
CA GLU A 107 -27.45 8.65 -80.74
C GLU A 107 -26.99 9.72 -79.76
N GLN A 108 -27.17 11.01 -80.08
CA GLN A 108 -26.83 12.11 -79.20
C GLN A 108 -27.64 12.10 -77.91
N ARG A 109 -28.94 11.79 -77.99
CA ARG A 109 -29.82 11.61 -76.81
C ARG A 109 -29.35 10.44 -75.95
N ASN A 110 -28.97 9.32 -76.56
CA ASN A 110 -28.44 8.16 -75.84
C ASN A 110 -27.12 8.48 -75.14
N ARG A 111 -26.19 9.19 -75.82
CA ARG A 111 -24.95 9.68 -75.20
C ARG A 111 -25.23 10.62 -74.03
N LEU A 112 -26.19 11.53 -74.18
CA LEU A 112 -26.58 12.46 -73.13
C LEU A 112 -27.22 11.73 -71.93
N ASN A 113 -28.07 10.73 -72.18
CA ASN A 113 -28.66 9.90 -71.13
C ASN A 113 -27.59 9.09 -70.37
N LEU A 114 -26.60 8.54 -71.08
CA LEU A 114 -25.47 7.87 -70.46
C LEU A 114 -24.68 8.82 -69.55
N LEU A 115 -24.36 10.02 -70.03
CA LEU A 115 -23.66 11.03 -69.21
C LEU A 115 -24.48 11.47 -68.00
N ARG A 116 -25.80 11.62 -68.14
CA ARG A 116 -26.71 11.91 -67.01
C ARG A 116 -26.69 10.79 -65.98
N HIS A 117 -26.75 9.53 -66.41
CA HIS A 117 -26.64 8.38 -65.51
C HIS A 117 -25.29 8.37 -64.77
N GLN A 118 -24.17 8.53 -65.48
CA GLN A 118 -22.84 8.62 -64.87
C GLN A 118 -22.70 9.77 -63.87
N THR A 119 -23.33 10.92 -64.16
CA THR A 119 -23.34 12.06 -63.24
C THR A 119 -24.19 11.76 -62.01
N GLY A 120 -25.34 11.10 -62.19
CA GLY A 120 -26.22 10.64 -61.11
C GLY A 120 -25.53 9.67 -60.16
N THR A 121 -24.84 8.65 -60.69
CA THR A 121 -24.10 7.67 -59.86
C THR A 121 -22.96 8.33 -59.09
N ARG A 122 -22.22 9.25 -59.71
CA ARG A 122 -21.18 10.03 -59.03
C ARG A 122 -21.75 10.90 -57.91
N ARG A 123 -22.88 11.55 -58.14
CA ARG A 123 -23.58 12.35 -57.11
C ARG A 123 -24.05 11.48 -55.94
N GLN A 124 -24.62 10.31 -56.21
CA GLN A 124 -25.01 9.36 -55.17
C GLN A 124 -23.80 8.89 -54.35
N ARG A 125 -22.68 8.60 -55.01
CA ARG A 125 -21.44 8.22 -54.31
C ARG A 125 -20.89 9.36 -53.44
N LEU A 126 -20.94 10.60 -53.92
CA LEU A 126 -20.55 11.77 -53.14
C LEU A 126 -21.46 11.94 -51.92
N ALA A 127 -22.78 11.81 -52.07
CA ALA A 127 -23.72 11.88 -50.95
C ALA A 127 -23.48 10.77 -49.92
N GLN A 128 -23.18 9.55 -50.35
CA GLN A 128 -22.79 8.46 -49.45
C GLN A 128 -21.51 8.78 -48.68
N LEU A 129 -20.50 9.32 -49.36
CA LEU A 129 -19.24 9.70 -48.72
C LEU A 129 -19.42 10.88 -47.76
N GLN A 130 -20.28 11.84 -48.10
CA GLN A 130 -20.64 12.95 -47.20
C GLN A 130 -21.33 12.42 -45.95
N LEU A 131 -22.32 11.53 -46.08
CA LEU A 131 -22.99 10.91 -44.92
C LEU A 131 -22.01 10.12 -44.05
N GLN A 132 -21.07 9.37 -44.65
CA GLN A 132 -20.02 8.67 -43.91
C GLN A 132 -19.08 9.66 -43.18
N TRP A 133 -18.74 10.76 -43.83
CA TRP A 133 -17.90 11.78 -43.23
C TRP A 133 -18.61 12.52 -42.09
N ASP A 134 -19.88 12.86 -42.28
CA ASP A 134 -20.71 13.47 -41.24
C ASP A 134 -20.89 12.50 -40.06
N ALA A 135 -21.09 11.20 -40.30
CA ALA A 135 -21.15 10.19 -39.24
C ALA A 135 -19.82 10.08 -38.44
N VAL A 136 -18.67 10.14 -39.13
CA VAL A 136 -17.35 10.15 -38.46
C VAL A 136 -17.10 11.48 -37.73
N ARG A 137 -17.67 12.59 -38.20
CA ARG A 137 -17.58 13.90 -37.56
C ARG A 137 -18.47 14.01 -36.32
N GLU A 138 -19.65 13.40 -36.37
CA GLU A 138 -20.65 13.35 -35.30
C GLU A 138 -20.36 12.24 -34.28
N GLU A 139 -19.43 11.32 -34.56
CA GLU A 139 -18.91 10.43 -33.52
C GLU A 139 -18.42 11.30 -32.35
N PRO A 140 -18.98 11.11 -31.13
CA PRO A 140 -18.55 11.89 -29.99
C PRO A 140 -17.05 11.70 -29.87
N HIS A 141 -16.30 12.81 -29.77
CA HIS A 141 -14.87 12.79 -29.47
C HIS A 141 -14.64 11.74 -28.40
N GLN A 142 -13.98 10.63 -28.79
CA GLN A 142 -13.61 9.60 -27.84
C GLN A 142 -12.92 10.30 -26.68
N PRO A 143 -13.31 10.03 -25.42
CA PRO A 143 -12.71 10.72 -24.28
C PRO A 143 -11.21 10.59 -24.44
N ASN A 144 -10.52 11.74 -24.52
CA ASN A 144 -9.11 11.80 -24.88
C ASN A 144 -8.38 10.68 -24.14
N PRO A 145 -7.69 9.74 -24.83
CA PRO A 145 -7.10 8.57 -24.17
C PRO A 145 -6.18 8.98 -23.02
N ALA A 146 -5.56 10.16 -23.10
CA ALA A 146 -4.82 10.80 -22.02
C ALA A 146 -5.63 11.05 -20.73
N THR A 147 -6.90 11.46 -20.83
CA THR A 147 -7.76 11.66 -19.65
C THR A 147 -8.15 10.35 -18.99
N VAL A 148 -8.41 9.31 -19.79
CA VAL A 148 -8.69 7.95 -19.31
C VAL A 148 -7.45 7.35 -18.66
N LEU A 149 -6.28 7.49 -19.29
CA LEU A 149 -4.99 7.05 -18.74
C LEU A 149 -4.71 7.73 -17.41
N ARG A 150 -4.82 9.06 -17.33
CA ARG A 150 -4.64 9.81 -16.08
C ARG A 150 -5.62 9.34 -14.99
N GLY A 151 -6.86 9.03 -15.36
CA GLY A 151 -7.86 8.49 -14.44
C GLY A 151 -7.50 7.10 -13.91
N LEU A 152 -6.97 6.24 -14.77
CA LEU A 152 -6.50 4.89 -14.40
C LEU A 152 -5.23 4.93 -13.56
N GLU A 153 -4.28 5.80 -13.90
CA GLU A 153 -3.05 6.05 -13.13
C GLU A 153 -3.39 6.54 -11.71
N ASN A 154 -4.25 7.54 -11.58
CA ASN A 154 -4.70 8.03 -10.27
C ASN A 154 -5.40 6.94 -9.44
N ARG A 155 -6.15 6.04 -10.09
CA ARG A 155 -6.80 4.90 -9.41
C ARG A 155 -5.77 3.86 -8.98
N LEU A 156 -4.76 3.60 -9.80
CA LEU A 156 -3.66 2.69 -9.50
C LEU A 156 -2.84 3.21 -8.31
N GLU A 157 -2.44 4.47 -8.32
CA GLU A 157 -1.70 5.10 -7.22
C GLU A 157 -2.50 5.04 -5.91
N LYS A 158 -3.81 5.35 -5.95
CA LYS A 158 -4.69 5.21 -4.77
C LYS A 158 -4.77 3.76 -4.28
N ALA A 159 -4.76 2.78 -5.17
CA ALA A 159 -4.74 1.36 -4.79
C ALA A 159 -3.40 0.96 -4.16
N GLN A 160 -2.28 1.43 -4.71
CA GLN A 160 -0.94 1.19 -4.18
C GLN A 160 -0.78 1.78 -2.78
N LEU A 161 -1.18 3.04 -2.57
CA LEU A 161 -1.17 3.68 -1.25
C LEU A 161 -1.98 2.87 -0.22
N LYS A 162 -3.17 2.39 -0.59
CA LYS A 162 -3.98 1.52 0.29
C LYS A 162 -3.30 0.20 0.62
N VAL A 163 -2.59 -0.41 -0.33
CA VAL A 163 -1.84 -1.66 -0.09
C VAL A 163 -0.68 -1.41 0.85
N GLU A 164 0.08 -0.32 0.67
CA GLU A 164 1.17 0.06 1.57
C GLU A 164 0.65 0.36 2.98
N GLU A 165 -0.45 1.10 3.10
CA GLU A 165 -1.09 1.36 4.39
C GLU A 165 -1.57 0.08 5.06
N ALA A 166 -2.23 -0.82 4.32
CA ALA A 166 -2.65 -2.12 4.82
C ALA A 166 -1.44 -2.97 5.27
N ALA A 167 -0.32 -2.92 4.55
CA ALA A 167 0.91 -3.61 4.93
C ALA A 167 1.51 -3.02 6.21
N ARG A 168 1.55 -1.68 6.35
CA ARG A 168 2.01 -0.99 7.57
C ARG A 168 1.14 -1.34 8.78
N VAL A 169 -0.18 -1.29 8.61
CA VAL A 169 -1.16 -1.67 9.64
C VAL A 169 -1.01 -3.15 10.01
N GLY A 170 -0.86 -4.03 9.02
CA GLY A 170 -0.60 -5.45 9.23
C GLY A 170 0.69 -5.71 10.02
N ALA A 171 1.77 -5.01 9.69
CA ALA A 171 3.04 -5.10 10.41
C ALA A 171 2.89 -4.65 11.89
N LEU A 172 2.15 -3.56 12.15
CA LEU A 172 1.85 -3.11 13.51
C LEU A 172 1.06 -4.16 14.30
N TYR A 173 0.05 -4.79 13.69
CA TYR A 173 -0.70 -5.86 14.36
C TYR A 173 0.16 -7.09 14.66
N LEU A 174 1.10 -7.44 13.77
CA LEU A 174 2.04 -8.52 14.03
C LEU A 174 3.00 -8.20 15.19
N GLN A 175 3.51 -6.97 15.25
CA GLN A 175 4.34 -6.51 16.37
C GLN A 175 3.54 -6.52 17.69
N LEU A 176 2.31 -6.02 17.68
CA LEU A 176 1.44 -6.04 18.85
C LEU A 176 1.17 -7.47 19.32
N LYS A 177 0.89 -8.39 18.39
CA LYS A 177 0.72 -9.82 18.69
C LYS A 177 1.97 -10.41 19.30
N ALA A 178 3.16 -10.14 18.75
CA ALA A 178 4.42 -10.63 19.29
C ALA A 178 4.66 -10.13 20.72
N HIS A 179 4.44 -8.84 20.96
CA HIS A 179 4.54 -8.26 22.30
C HIS A 179 3.52 -8.88 23.28
N MET A 180 2.26 -9.08 22.86
CA MET A 180 1.27 -9.76 23.71
C MET A 180 1.64 -11.21 24.01
N GLN A 181 2.23 -11.92 23.05
CA GLN A 181 2.71 -13.29 23.25
C GLN A 181 3.89 -13.32 24.23
N GLU A 182 4.84 -12.40 24.11
CA GLU A 182 5.96 -12.26 25.04
C GLU A 182 5.45 -11.90 26.45
N GLN A 183 4.50 -10.98 26.56
CA GLN A 183 3.83 -10.68 27.82
C GLN A 183 3.15 -11.92 28.41
N SER A 184 2.40 -12.69 27.62
CA SER A 184 1.78 -13.92 28.12
C SER A 184 2.80 -14.96 28.60
N ARG A 185 3.95 -15.07 27.91
CA ARG A 185 5.06 -15.95 28.28
C ARG A 185 5.73 -15.50 29.57
N SER A 186 5.88 -14.19 29.78
CA SER A 186 6.52 -13.63 30.98
C SER A 186 5.61 -13.63 32.22
N ARG A 187 4.28 -13.60 32.05
CA ARG A 187 3.31 -13.57 33.16
C ARG A 187 3.29 -14.88 33.94
N GLY A 188 3.35 -16.04 33.26
CA GLY A 188 3.40 -17.36 33.89
C GLY A 188 4.51 -17.49 34.94
N PRO A 189 5.80 -17.37 34.59
CA PRO A 189 6.89 -17.51 35.55
C PRO A 189 6.88 -16.43 36.65
N ARG A 190 6.37 -15.22 36.37
CA ARG A 190 6.17 -14.20 37.42
C ARG A 190 5.11 -14.63 38.43
N LEU A 191 4.00 -15.23 37.98
CA LEU A 191 2.98 -15.77 38.87
C LEU A 191 3.54 -16.96 39.66
N ASP A 192 4.26 -17.87 39.02
CA ASP A 192 4.88 -19.02 39.70
C ASP A 192 5.87 -18.58 40.79
N ALA A 193 6.67 -17.55 40.52
CA ALA A 193 7.59 -16.95 41.51
C ALA A 193 6.83 -16.36 42.70
N LEU A 194 5.78 -15.56 42.44
CA LEU A 194 4.94 -15.00 43.50
C LEU A 194 4.23 -16.09 44.31
N GLU A 195 3.74 -17.15 43.66
CA GLU A 195 3.16 -18.30 44.36
C GLU A 195 4.18 -19.04 45.22
N ALA A 196 5.41 -19.22 44.73
CA ALA A 196 6.49 -19.82 45.50
C ALA A 196 6.85 -18.99 46.73
N GLU A 197 6.92 -17.66 46.60
CA GLU A 197 7.12 -16.74 47.73
C GLU A 197 5.97 -16.83 48.75
N VAL A 198 4.72 -16.85 48.30
CA VAL A 198 3.56 -17.03 49.19
C VAL A 198 3.62 -18.37 49.93
N ARG A 199 3.98 -19.46 49.24
CA ARG A 199 4.17 -20.78 49.88
C ARG A 199 5.30 -20.74 50.91
N HIS A 200 6.41 -20.09 50.60
CA HIS A 200 7.53 -19.94 51.52
C HIS A 200 7.15 -19.12 52.76
N LEU A 201 6.48 -17.98 52.59
CA LEU A 201 6.00 -17.14 53.69
C LEU A 201 4.98 -17.87 54.57
N ARG A 202 4.12 -18.72 53.98
CA ARG A 202 3.20 -19.57 54.73
C ARG A 202 3.94 -20.61 55.59
N GLN A 203 4.97 -21.24 55.03
CA GLN A 203 5.82 -22.17 55.80
C GLN A 203 6.52 -21.46 56.96
N GLN A 204 7.14 -20.30 56.69
CA GLN A 204 7.76 -19.49 57.74
C GLN A 204 6.75 -19.09 58.83
N LEU A 205 5.52 -18.73 58.47
CA LEU A 205 4.46 -18.45 59.43
C LEU A 205 4.10 -19.66 60.29
N CYS A 206 4.00 -20.86 59.70
CA CYS A 206 3.77 -22.09 60.45
C CYS A 206 4.92 -22.38 61.42
N ASP A 207 6.17 -22.22 60.99
CA ASP A 207 7.35 -22.43 61.84
C ASP A 207 7.38 -21.43 63.01
N LEU A 208 7.04 -20.16 62.75
CA LEU A 208 6.91 -19.12 63.77
C LEU A 208 5.76 -19.39 64.74
N GLN A 209 4.65 -19.96 64.27
CA GLN A 209 3.55 -20.39 65.13
C GLN A 209 3.96 -21.58 66.01
N GLY A 210 4.70 -22.55 65.45
CA GLY A 210 5.26 -23.68 66.20
C GLY A 210 6.19 -23.23 67.31
N THR A 211 7.18 -22.40 66.99
CA THR A 211 8.11 -21.82 67.98
C THR A 211 7.38 -20.97 69.03
N ARG A 212 6.33 -20.22 68.65
CA ARG A 212 5.48 -19.51 69.62
C ARG A 212 4.76 -20.47 70.56
N ALA A 213 4.20 -21.57 70.06
CA ALA A 213 3.51 -22.56 70.88
C ALA A 213 4.47 -23.24 71.85
N GLU A 214 5.67 -23.61 71.39
CA GLU A 214 6.74 -24.16 72.24
C GLU A 214 7.17 -23.16 73.32
N ALA A 215 7.38 -21.89 72.97
CA ALA A 215 7.71 -20.85 73.94
C ALA A 215 6.59 -20.63 74.97
N GLN A 216 5.32 -20.69 74.55
CA GLN A 216 4.18 -20.61 75.45
C GLN A 216 4.10 -21.82 76.39
N ALA A 217 4.32 -23.03 75.88
CA ALA A 217 4.36 -24.25 76.68
C ALA A 217 5.50 -24.19 77.71
N ALA A 218 6.72 -23.82 77.28
CA ALA A 218 7.87 -23.65 78.16
C ALA A 218 7.63 -22.59 79.25
N ARG A 219 6.92 -21.50 78.92
CA ARG A 219 6.53 -20.49 79.91
C ARG A 219 5.53 -21.05 80.92
N ASN A 220 4.54 -21.82 80.47
CA ASN A 220 3.52 -22.39 81.35
C ASN A 220 4.13 -23.45 82.28
N THR A 221 5.00 -24.33 81.76
CA THR A 221 5.70 -25.32 82.59
C THR A 221 6.62 -24.65 83.61
N ALA A 222 7.33 -23.58 83.24
CA ALA A 222 8.13 -22.81 84.20
C ALA A 222 7.26 -22.16 85.30
N ARG A 223 6.07 -21.65 84.95
CA ARG A 223 5.11 -21.11 85.94
C ARG A 223 4.56 -22.18 86.86
N GLU A 224 4.23 -23.35 86.34
CA GLU A 224 3.77 -24.49 87.14
C GLU A 224 4.87 -24.98 88.09
N GLN A 225 6.11 -25.12 87.61
CA GLN A 225 7.26 -25.47 88.44
C GLN A 225 7.51 -24.44 89.54
N LEU A 226 7.39 -23.14 89.23
CA LEU A 226 7.48 -22.07 90.20
C LEU A 226 6.39 -22.20 91.28
N ALA A 227 5.13 -22.42 90.87
CA ALA A 227 4.01 -22.58 91.80
C ALA A 227 4.20 -23.78 92.73
N VAL A 228 4.68 -24.92 92.21
CA VAL A 228 4.99 -26.11 93.03
C VAL A 228 6.11 -25.81 94.03
N GLN A 229 7.19 -25.16 93.60
CA GLN A 229 8.28 -24.76 94.50
C GLN A 229 7.83 -23.76 95.57
N GLU A 230 6.96 -22.81 95.22
CA GLU A 230 6.36 -21.87 96.16
C GLU A 230 5.48 -22.59 97.19
N GLU A 231 4.63 -23.53 96.76
CA GLU A 231 3.82 -24.37 97.67
C GLU A 231 4.70 -25.21 98.60
N GLU A 232 5.74 -25.87 98.08
CA GLU A 232 6.70 -26.64 98.88
C GLU A 232 7.43 -25.77 99.88
N ALA A 233 7.83 -24.56 99.49
CA ALA A 233 8.45 -23.59 100.38
C ALA A 233 7.46 -23.14 101.48
N MET A 234 6.20 -22.89 101.16
CA MET A 234 5.16 -22.50 102.11
C MET A 234 4.81 -23.65 103.08
N ARG A 235 4.63 -24.87 102.57
CA ARG A 235 4.45 -26.08 103.42
C ARG A 235 5.67 -26.29 104.31
N GLY A 236 6.88 -26.11 103.78
CA GLY A 236 8.12 -26.18 104.54
C GLY A 236 8.20 -25.14 105.66
N ARG A 237 7.72 -23.90 105.42
CA ARG A 237 7.59 -22.86 106.45
C ARG A 237 6.56 -23.25 107.52
N GLN A 238 5.36 -23.69 107.12
CA GLN A 238 4.31 -24.13 108.04
C GLN A 238 4.76 -25.29 108.93
N ASN A 239 5.41 -26.32 108.36
CA ASN A 239 5.93 -27.45 109.13
C ASN A 239 7.01 -27.02 110.13
N ARG A 240 7.89 -26.09 109.75
CA ARG A 240 8.89 -25.52 110.66
C ARG A 240 8.22 -24.70 111.77
N GLU A 241 7.21 -23.90 111.45
CA GLU A 241 6.44 -23.13 112.45
C GLU A 241 5.71 -24.05 113.42
N GLN A 242 5.09 -25.13 112.95
CA GLN A 242 4.46 -26.16 113.79
C GLN A 242 5.48 -26.83 114.71
N ALA A 243 6.61 -27.32 114.17
CA ALA A 243 7.66 -27.93 114.97
C ALA A 243 8.25 -26.95 116.00
N LEU A 244 8.44 -25.68 115.63
CA LEU A 244 8.87 -24.64 116.56
C LEU A 244 7.82 -24.37 117.65
N ALA A 245 6.53 -24.37 117.30
CA ALA A 245 5.44 -24.21 118.27
C ALA A 245 5.35 -25.41 119.23
N GLU A 246 5.50 -26.64 118.74
CA GLU A 246 5.56 -27.85 119.58
C GLU A 246 6.75 -27.82 120.54
N LEU A 247 7.94 -27.46 120.05
CA LEU A 247 9.12 -27.30 120.90
C LEU A 247 8.94 -26.18 121.94
N ARG A 248 8.30 -25.07 121.57
CA ARG A 248 7.92 -24.01 122.52
C ARG A 248 6.96 -24.52 123.57
N ARG A 249 5.93 -25.29 123.19
CA ARG A 249 4.97 -25.90 124.11
C ARG A 249 5.65 -26.87 125.08
N GLN A 250 6.54 -27.74 124.58
CA GLN A 250 7.32 -28.65 125.44
C GLN A 250 8.27 -27.88 126.37
N ALA A 251 8.87 -26.80 125.89
CA ALA A 251 9.71 -25.93 126.72
C ALA A 251 8.88 -25.21 127.80
N GLU A 252 7.68 -24.73 127.48
CA GLU A 252 6.73 -24.14 128.42
C GLU A 252 6.19 -25.17 129.42
N GLU A 253 5.88 -26.39 128.99
CA GLU A 253 5.47 -27.50 129.85
C GLU A 253 6.60 -27.88 130.82
N ARG A 254 7.84 -27.99 130.35
CA ARG A 254 9.02 -28.22 131.21
C ARG A 254 9.23 -27.07 132.18
N ARG A 255 9.13 -25.82 131.71
CA ARG A 255 9.19 -24.62 132.56
C ARG A 255 8.11 -24.64 133.62
N ALA A 256 6.86 -24.92 133.27
CA ALA A 256 5.75 -25.06 134.21
C ALA A 256 5.97 -26.22 135.20
N GLN A 257 6.60 -27.32 134.79
CA GLN A 257 6.96 -28.43 135.67
C GLN A 257 8.11 -28.11 136.62
N THR A 258 9.10 -27.29 136.22
CA THR A 258 10.14 -26.73 137.12
C THR A 258 9.63 -25.59 137.98
N GLU A 259 8.64 -24.82 137.51
CA GLU A 259 8.00 -23.75 138.28
C GLU A 259 7.02 -24.31 139.35
N ARG A 260 6.48 -25.52 139.15
CA ARG A 260 5.64 -26.23 140.13
C ARG A 260 6.36 -26.54 141.45
N PRO A 261 7.65 -26.95 141.49
CA PRO A 261 8.45 -26.96 142.72
C PRO A 261 9.06 -25.59 143.08
N GLU A 262 9.31 -24.68 142.13
CA GLU A 262 9.91 -23.35 142.45
C GLU A 262 8.94 -22.34 143.09
N ARG A 263 7.62 -22.57 143.08
CA ARG A 263 6.69 -21.81 143.96
C ARG A 263 6.87 -22.11 145.46
N ARG A 264 7.79 -22.99 145.84
CA ARG A 264 8.31 -23.11 147.20
C ARG A 264 9.84 -22.99 147.18
N VAL A 265 10.33 -21.75 147.11
CA VAL A 265 11.53 -21.21 147.78
C VAL A 265 12.09 -20.06 146.93
N PRO A 266 12.10 -18.81 147.45
CA PRO A 266 12.95 -17.76 146.93
C PRO A 266 14.16 -17.54 147.84
N ARG A 267 15.36 -17.44 147.25
CA ARG A 267 16.44 -16.52 147.65
C ARG A 267 17.63 -16.71 146.72
N GLU A 268 18.00 -15.68 145.95
CA GLU A 268 18.87 -14.54 146.28
C GLU A 268 20.37 -14.85 146.17
N ARG A 269 21.01 -14.07 145.27
CA ARG A 269 22.43 -13.66 145.23
C ARG A 269 23.46 -14.78 145.03
N GLY A 270 24.49 -14.61 144.21
CA GLY A 270 24.97 -13.48 143.45
C GLY A 270 26.40 -13.75 142.98
N SER A 271 26.84 -12.96 142.00
CA SER A 271 28.23 -12.59 141.68
C SER A 271 29.26 -13.68 141.33
N MET A 272 29.60 -13.75 140.03
CA MET A 272 30.93 -13.60 139.36
C MET A 272 32.23 -14.01 140.12
N PRO A 273 33.40 -14.20 139.46
CA PRO A 273 33.78 -14.68 138.10
C PRO A 273 35.05 -15.58 138.08
N GLY A 274 35.58 -15.94 136.89
CA GLY A 274 37.00 -16.32 136.63
C GLY A 274 37.25 -17.83 136.44
N GLU A 275 37.60 -18.33 135.26
CA GLU A 275 38.92 -18.40 134.57
C GLU A 275 39.90 -19.47 135.12
N ASP A 276 40.13 -20.46 134.25
CA ASP A 276 41.38 -21.14 133.85
C ASP A 276 42.18 -22.16 134.69
N VAL A 277 42.70 -23.13 133.91
CA VAL A 277 43.90 -24.00 134.03
C VAL A 277 43.79 -25.40 134.66
N ALA A 278 43.72 -26.38 133.75
CA ALA A 278 44.56 -27.58 133.58
C ALA A 278 45.14 -28.42 134.76
N ALA A 279 44.94 -29.74 134.61
CA ALA A 279 45.92 -30.84 134.61
C ALA A 279 46.18 -31.72 135.86
N SER A 280 46.40 -33.02 135.55
CA SER A 280 47.10 -34.10 136.28
C SER A 280 46.31 -34.86 137.37
N GLY A 281 46.34 -36.20 137.52
CA GLY A 281 47.10 -37.30 136.91
C GLY A 281 46.90 -38.65 137.67
N GLY A 282 47.51 -39.74 137.18
CA GLY A 282 47.81 -41.02 137.88
C GLY A 282 46.81 -42.18 137.68
N ALA A 283 47.06 -43.29 136.96
CA ALA A 283 47.98 -44.46 137.15
C ALA A 283 47.52 -45.44 138.27
N GLY A 284 47.42 -46.78 138.16
CA GLY A 284 47.68 -47.79 137.10
C GLY A 284 47.38 -49.26 137.54
N ALA A 285 47.65 -50.23 136.63
CA ALA A 285 47.87 -51.71 136.76
C ALA A 285 46.67 -52.65 137.11
N THR A 286 46.42 -53.87 136.58
CA THR A 286 47.15 -54.90 135.75
C THR A 286 46.13 -55.97 135.25
N GLY A 287 45.94 -56.26 133.94
CA GLY A 287 46.44 -57.44 133.16
C GLY A 287 45.28 -58.27 132.53
N PRO A 288 45.41 -59.06 131.41
CA PRO A 288 46.52 -59.25 130.45
C PRO A 288 46.18 -59.04 128.93
N SER A 289 47.22 -58.91 128.09
CA SER A 289 47.27 -59.03 126.59
C SER A 289 46.77 -57.86 125.70
N PRO A 290 47.64 -56.90 125.28
CA PRO A 290 47.26 -55.73 124.47
C PRO A 290 47.75 -55.72 123.01
N GLY A 291 48.15 -56.85 122.41
CA GLY A 291 48.77 -56.86 121.07
C GLY A 291 47.80 -56.87 119.88
N THR A 292 46.63 -57.47 120.05
CA THR A 292 45.60 -57.65 119.00
C THR A 292 44.39 -56.75 119.23
N ALA A 293 44.04 -56.46 120.48
CA ALA A 293 42.89 -55.60 120.83
C ALA A 293 43.09 -54.14 120.39
N GLN A 294 44.29 -53.55 120.54
CA GLN A 294 44.56 -52.18 120.07
C GLN A 294 44.53 -52.05 118.55
N ARG A 295 44.98 -53.07 117.81
CA ARG A 295 44.88 -53.09 116.35
C ARG A 295 43.44 -53.27 115.87
N LEU A 296 42.64 -54.08 116.57
CA LEU A 296 41.21 -54.24 116.29
C LEU A 296 40.42 -52.96 116.61
N LEU A 297 40.73 -52.28 117.72
CA LEU A 297 40.11 -51.00 118.08
C LEU A 297 40.46 -49.88 117.09
N GLY A 298 41.73 -49.75 116.70
CA GLY A 298 42.13 -48.80 115.65
C GLY A 298 41.52 -49.11 114.28
N ALA A 299 41.39 -50.39 113.93
CA ALA A 299 40.70 -50.82 112.71
C ALA A 299 39.18 -50.54 112.78
N GLN A 300 38.55 -50.67 113.94
CA GLN A 300 37.14 -50.30 114.16
C GLN A 300 36.92 -48.79 114.09
N GLU A 301 37.77 -47.98 114.73
CA GLU A 301 37.66 -46.52 114.66
C GLU A 301 37.86 -45.98 113.24
N THR A 302 38.80 -46.54 112.47
CA THR A 302 38.98 -46.19 111.06
C THR A 302 37.80 -46.64 110.21
N PHE A 303 37.21 -47.79 110.52
CA PHE A 303 36.01 -48.28 109.85
C PHE A 303 34.77 -47.42 110.17
N ASP A 304 34.59 -46.98 111.41
CA ASP A 304 33.50 -46.10 111.83
C ASP A 304 33.62 -44.71 111.20
N LYS A 305 34.86 -44.20 111.02
CA LYS A 305 35.12 -42.98 110.23
C LYS A 305 34.72 -43.16 108.76
N VAL A 306 35.04 -44.30 108.15
CA VAL A 306 34.63 -44.61 106.76
C VAL A 306 33.11 -44.75 106.66
N LYS A 307 32.47 -45.38 107.64
CA LYS A 307 31.02 -45.54 107.72
C LYS A 307 30.30 -44.20 107.87
N ALA A 308 30.84 -43.30 108.69
CA ALA A 308 30.35 -41.93 108.85
C ALA A 308 30.55 -41.10 107.56
N ALA A 309 31.72 -41.18 106.92
CA ALA A 309 32.03 -40.44 105.69
C ALA A 309 31.20 -40.92 104.47
N THR A 310 30.88 -42.22 104.42
CA THR A 310 30.03 -42.79 103.37
C THR A 310 28.53 -42.71 103.68
N GLY A 311 28.15 -42.37 104.92
CA GLY A 311 26.78 -42.17 105.38
C GLY A 311 25.93 -43.45 105.40
N VAL A 312 26.54 -44.60 105.72
CA VAL A 312 25.91 -45.94 105.59
C VAL A 312 25.68 -46.61 106.95
N ALA A 313 24.53 -47.27 107.15
CA ALA A 313 24.16 -47.86 108.45
C ALA A 313 24.80 -49.25 108.73
N ARG A 314 25.15 -50.03 107.69
CA ARG A 314 25.75 -51.38 107.83
C ARG A 314 27.08 -51.49 107.08
N ALA A 315 27.98 -52.31 107.61
CA ALA A 315 29.34 -52.50 107.08
C ALA A 315 29.37 -53.03 105.63
N GLN A 316 28.41 -53.88 105.25
CA GLN A 316 28.35 -54.49 103.91
C GLN A 316 27.90 -53.49 102.83
N ASP A 317 27.09 -52.51 103.19
CA ASP A 317 26.51 -51.51 102.27
C ASP A 317 27.53 -50.44 101.86
N VAL A 318 28.62 -50.27 102.62
CA VAL A 318 29.74 -49.36 102.31
C VAL A 318 30.37 -49.75 100.96
N LEU A 319 30.58 -51.05 100.72
CA LEU A 319 31.14 -51.55 99.47
C LEU A 319 30.19 -51.36 98.29
N ALA A 320 28.88 -51.48 98.50
CA ALA A 320 27.88 -51.23 97.46
C ALA A 320 27.89 -49.76 97.03
N ARG A 321 27.93 -48.81 97.99
CA ARG A 321 28.03 -47.37 97.68
C ARG A 321 29.32 -47.00 96.97
N PHE A 322 30.47 -47.57 97.36
CA PHE A 322 31.72 -47.33 96.62
C PHE A 322 31.65 -47.86 95.18
N ARG A 323 31.03 -49.02 94.95
CA ARG A 323 30.82 -49.55 93.59
C ARG A 323 29.90 -48.66 92.76
N GLU A 324 28.84 -48.13 93.34
CA GLU A 324 27.94 -47.17 92.68
C GLU A 324 28.62 -45.81 92.41
N GLN A 325 29.42 -45.31 93.36
CA GLN A 325 30.23 -44.11 93.19
C GLN A 325 31.31 -44.28 92.11
N GLU A 326 31.98 -45.44 92.05
CA GLU A 326 32.89 -45.75 90.96
C GLU A 326 32.16 -45.83 89.61
N ALA A 327 30.98 -46.46 89.56
CA ALA A 327 30.19 -46.55 88.34
C ALA A 327 29.73 -45.17 87.86
N THR A 328 29.26 -44.30 88.75
CA THR A 328 28.89 -42.91 88.43
C THR A 328 30.10 -42.07 88.01
N GLN A 329 31.25 -42.22 88.68
CA GLN A 329 32.49 -41.57 88.27
C GLN A 329 32.95 -42.02 86.88
N ARG A 330 32.87 -43.32 86.57
CA ARG A 330 33.18 -43.85 85.22
C ARG A 330 32.22 -43.29 84.17
N ARG A 331 30.92 -43.24 84.46
CA ARG A 331 29.91 -42.66 83.56
C ARG A 331 30.14 -41.17 83.32
N LEU A 332 30.46 -40.39 84.36
CA LEU A 332 30.77 -38.97 84.24
C LEU A 332 32.05 -38.73 83.44
N ARG A 333 33.09 -39.56 83.65
CA ARG A 333 34.31 -39.51 82.83
C ARG A 333 34.01 -39.83 81.36
N GLN A 334 33.19 -40.83 81.08
CA GLN A 334 32.77 -41.17 79.72
C GLN A 334 31.95 -40.04 79.07
N LEU A 335 31.01 -39.43 79.80
CA LEU A 335 30.26 -38.27 79.32
C LEU A 335 31.17 -37.07 79.08
N GLY A 336 32.12 -36.80 79.98
CA GLY A 336 33.10 -35.73 79.79
C GLY A 336 33.98 -35.95 78.56
N GLN A 337 34.43 -37.18 78.32
CA GLN A 337 35.18 -37.54 77.11
C GLN A 337 34.32 -37.44 75.84
N ALA A 338 33.05 -37.84 75.89
CA ALA A 338 32.13 -37.72 74.77
C ALA A 338 31.85 -36.25 74.42
N GLN A 339 31.56 -35.42 75.42
CA GLN A 339 31.37 -33.97 75.24
C GLN A 339 32.63 -33.27 74.73
N ALA A 340 33.82 -33.66 75.21
CA ALA A 340 35.08 -33.13 74.69
C ALA A 340 35.26 -33.45 73.20
N LYS A 341 34.99 -34.68 72.78
CA LYS A 341 35.03 -35.09 71.36
C LYS A 341 34.01 -34.35 70.51
N GLU A 342 32.79 -34.14 71.03
CA GLU A 342 31.76 -33.37 70.33
C GLU A 342 32.13 -31.88 70.20
N LEU A 343 32.73 -31.29 71.22
CA LEU A 343 33.24 -29.92 71.18
C LEU A 343 34.36 -29.78 70.14
N GLU A 344 35.29 -30.72 70.06
CA GLU A 344 36.33 -30.74 69.03
C GLU A 344 35.73 -30.86 67.63
N ARG A 345 34.76 -31.77 67.42
CA ARG A 345 34.05 -31.89 66.13
C ARG A 345 33.36 -30.59 65.73
N ARG A 346 32.65 -29.94 66.66
CA ARG A 346 31.98 -28.66 66.39
C ARG A 346 32.99 -27.54 66.10
N ARG A 347 34.14 -27.51 66.77
CA ARG A 347 35.21 -26.55 66.50
C ARG A 347 35.80 -26.73 65.10
N VAL A 348 36.06 -27.97 64.68
CA VAL A 348 36.55 -28.27 63.33
C VAL A 348 35.51 -27.85 62.28
N GLN A 349 34.23 -28.21 62.48
CA GLN A 349 33.15 -27.82 61.57
C GLN A 349 32.98 -26.29 61.48
N ALA A 350 33.10 -25.58 62.60
CA ALA A 350 33.04 -24.12 62.61
C ALA A 350 34.20 -23.51 61.81
N ALA A 351 35.42 -24.03 61.98
CA ALA A 351 36.59 -23.58 61.23
C ALA A 351 36.45 -23.87 59.72
N GLU A 352 35.96 -25.04 59.35
CA GLU A 352 35.69 -25.40 57.94
C GLU A 352 34.63 -24.49 57.30
N LEU A 353 33.52 -24.23 58.01
CA LEU A 353 32.47 -23.34 57.53
C LEU A 353 32.98 -21.90 57.40
N GLN A 354 33.83 -21.46 58.32
CA GLN A 354 34.44 -20.13 58.27
C GLN A 354 35.41 -20.00 57.08
N ALA A 355 36.21 -21.03 56.79
CA ALA A 355 37.08 -21.08 55.62
C ALA A 355 36.27 -21.07 54.31
N LYS A 356 35.18 -21.84 54.22
CA LYS A 356 34.26 -21.83 53.06
C LYS A 356 33.64 -20.46 52.85
N ARG A 357 33.23 -19.78 53.93
CA ARG A 357 32.66 -18.43 53.85
C ARG A 357 33.67 -17.42 53.32
N GLN A 358 34.92 -17.47 53.77
CA GLN A 358 35.99 -16.60 53.27
C GLN A 358 36.29 -16.89 51.80
N ALA A 359 36.41 -18.16 51.41
CA ALA A 359 36.63 -18.53 50.02
C ALA A 359 35.49 -18.01 49.10
N LEU A 360 34.23 -18.12 49.53
CA LEU A 360 33.08 -17.61 48.77
C LEU A 360 33.04 -16.08 48.72
N ALA A 361 33.38 -15.39 49.82
CA ALA A 361 33.44 -13.93 49.84
C ALA A 361 34.47 -13.39 48.84
N TYR A 362 35.70 -13.91 48.87
CA TYR A 362 36.77 -13.41 47.98
C TYR A 362 36.60 -13.85 46.52
N SER A 363 36.04 -15.03 46.26
CA SER A 363 35.77 -15.48 44.89
C SER A 363 34.57 -14.77 44.26
N GLY A 364 33.52 -14.49 45.04
CA GLY A 364 32.36 -13.72 44.58
C GLY A 364 32.72 -12.29 44.21
N ASP A 365 33.51 -11.61 45.04
CA ASP A 365 33.93 -10.22 44.79
C ASP A 365 34.87 -10.11 43.58
N ALA A 366 35.79 -11.07 43.40
CA ALA A 366 36.68 -11.11 42.23
C ALA A 366 35.92 -11.37 40.91
N GLN A 367 34.94 -12.27 40.93
CA GLN A 367 34.10 -12.53 39.75
C GLN A 367 33.19 -11.35 39.44
N HIS A 368 32.62 -10.70 40.46
CA HIS A 368 31.75 -9.54 40.26
C HIS A 368 32.52 -8.33 39.71
N THR A 369 33.72 -8.06 40.24
CA THR A 369 34.58 -6.98 39.74
C THR A 369 35.06 -7.23 38.31
N GLY A 370 35.45 -8.47 37.97
CA GLY A 370 35.79 -8.85 36.59
C GLY A 370 34.61 -8.71 35.62
N ALA A 371 33.41 -9.15 36.03
CA ALA A 371 32.21 -8.99 35.22
C ALA A 371 31.83 -7.51 35.03
N GLN A 372 31.96 -6.68 36.06
CA GLN A 372 31.72 -5.24 35.95
C GLN A 372 32.74 -4.54 35.03
N GLN A 373 34.02 -4.94 35.08
CA GLN A 373 35.04 -4.41 34.17
C GLN A 373 34.73 -4.77 32.73
N LEU A 374 34.41 -6.05 32.46
CA LEU A 374 34.03 -6.50 31.13
C LEU A 374 32.79 -5.76 30.60
N LEU A 375 31.78 -5.53 31.45
CA LEU A 375 30.59 -4.75 31.06
C LEU A 375 30.95 -3.32 30.67
N ARG A 376 31.85 -2.65 31.41
CA ARG A 376 32.31 -1.30 31.07
C ARG A 376 33.09 -1.28 29.76
N GLU A 377 33.93 -2.28 29.51
CA GLU A 377 34.66 -2.42 28.25
C GLU A 377 33.71 -2.63 27.06
N LEU A 378 32.73 -3.53 27.20
CA LEU A 378 31.71 -3.77 26.17
C LEU A 378 30.84 -2.52 25.93
N GLN A 379 30.48 -1.81 26.99
CA GLN A 379 29.79 -0.52 26.86
C GLN A 379 30.66 0.50 26.11
N GLY A 380 31.95 0.61 26.45
CA GLY A 380 32.89 1.49 25.74
C GLY A 380 32.99 1.16 24.25
N GLN A 381 33.14 -0.12 23.90
CA GLN A 381 33.16 -0.58 22.51
C GLN A 381 31.85 -0.26 21.77
N LEU A 382 30.70 -0.36 22.45
CA LEU A 382 29.41 0.00 21.90
C LEU A 382 29.33 1.50 21.60
N TRP A 383 29.72 2.36 22.54
CA TRP A 383 29.78 3.82 22.33
C TRP A 383 30.70 4.20 21.16
N GLU A 384 31.87 3.56 21.05
CA GLU A 384 32.75 3.78 19.90
C GLU A 384 32.14 3.32 18.58
N ALA A 385 31.48 2.16 18.56
CA ALA A 385 30.83 1.63 17.37
C ALA A 385 29.65 2.52 16.93
N GLU A 386 28.86 3.01 17.88
CA GLU A 386 27.76 3.96 17.63
C GLU A 386 28.29 5.29 17.09
N GLY A 387 29.35 5.84 17.69
CA GLY A 387 30.01 7.05 17.19
C GLY A 387 30.56 6.87 15.77
N ARG A 388 31.17 5.72 15.45
CA ARG A 388 31.63 5.39 14.10
C ARG A 388 30.46 5.30 13.11
N ARG A 389 29.36 4.65 13.51
CA ARG A 389 28.13 4.55 12.70
C ARG A 389 27.55 5.93 12.40
N ASP A 390 27.48 6.80 13.39
CA ASP A 390 26.89 8.12 13.21
C ASP A 390 27.78 9.00 12.33
N ALA A 391 29.10 8.91 12.48
CA ALA A 391 30.05 9.58 11.59
C ALA A 391 29.94 9.08 10.13
N THR A 392 29.84 7.77 9.90
CA THR A 392 29.66 7.23 8.53
C THR A 392 28.31 7.59 7.95
N ARG A 393 27.26 7.60 8.76
CA ARG A 393 25.92 8.06 8.36
C ARG A 393 25.93 9.52 7.94
N GLN A 394 26.54 10.41 8.72
CA GLN A 394 26.67 11.83 8.37
C GLN A 394 27.46 12.01 7.06
N ARG A 395 28.54 11.25 6.85
CA ARG A 395 29.30 11.27 5.58
C ARG A 395 28.45 10.81 4.41
N LEU A 396 27.64 9.76 4.59
CA LEU A 396 26.73 9.26 3.56
C LEU A 396 25.60 10.25 3.26
N GLU A 397 25.01 10.87 4.28
CA GLU A 397 24.02 11.95 4.13
C GLU A 397 24.62 13.17 3.41
N GLY A 398 25.88 13.50 3.67
CA GLY A 398 26.61 14.52 2.93
C GLY A 398 26.82 14.14 1.46
N ALA A 399 27.33 12.93 1.19
CA ALA A 399 27.59 12.43 -0.16
C ALA A 399 26.30 12.33 -0.99
N THR A 400 25.20 11.84 -0.40
CA THR A 400 23.90 11.76 -1.07
C THR A 400 23.35 13.14 -1.43
N LYS A 401 23.46 14.13 -0.54
CA LYS A 401 23.07 15.53 -0.86
C LYS A 401 23.88 16.09 -2.03
N VAL A 402 25.20 15.86 -2.04
CA VAL A 402 26.07 16.30 -3.14
C VAL A 402 25.71 15.58 -4.44
N LEU A 403 25.46 14.27 -4.41
CA LEU A 403 25.07 13.50 -5.58
C LEU A 403 23.69 13.90 -6.12
N LEU A 404 22.72 14.22 -5.25
CA LEU A 404 21.42 14.74 -5.66
C LEU A 404 21.54 16.14 -6.29
N ALA A 405 22.34 17.02 -5.70
CA ALA A 405 22.62 18.33 -6.28
C ALA A 405 23.34 18.22 -7.63
N ALA A 406 24.31 17.31 -7.75
CA ALA A 406 25.01 17.03 -8.99
C ALA A 406 24.06 16.41 -10.03
N GLY A 407 23.22 15.46 -9.65
CA GLY A 407 22.25 14.81 -10.54
C GLY A 407 21.22 15.78 -11.09
N THR A 408 20.60 16.59 -10.23
CA THR A 408 19.68 17.66 -10.66
C THR A 408 20.41 18.71 -11.53
N GLY A 409 21.66 19.07 -11.20
CA GLY A 409 22.50 19.92 -12.04
C GLY A 409 22.75 19.32 -13.44
N LEU A 410 23.03 18.02 -13.52
CA LEU A 410 23.23 17.29 -14.78
C LEU A 410 21.94 17.20 -15.58
N GLU A 411 20.79 16.94 -14.96
CA GLU A 411 19.48 16.96 -15.62
C GLU A 411 19.17 18.33 -16.22
N HIS A 412 19.42 19.41 -15.47
CA HIS A 412 19.27 20.77 -15.99
C HIS A 412 20.21 21.04 -17.16
N LEU A 413 21.49 20.65 -17.07
CA LEU A 413 22.43 20.79 -18.19
C LEU A 413 21.99 19.96 -19.40
N ALA A 414 21.54 18.73 -19.20
CA ALA A 414 21.02 17.86 -20.24
C ALA A 414 19.83 18.49 -20.97
N SER A 415 18.90 19.09 -20.22
CA SER A 415 17.74 19.79 -20.80
C SER A 415 18.15 20.98 -21.67
N LYS A 416 19.18 21.75 -21.28
CA LYS A 416 19.65 22.91 -22.06
C LYS A 416 20.33 22.50 -23.37
N VAL A 417 21.04 21.37 -23.35
CA VAL A 417 21.84 20.89 -24.48
C VAL A 417 21.06 19.87 -25.33
N GLN A 418 19.78 19.61 -25.01
CA GLN A 418 18.96 18.58 -25.67
C GLN A 418 18.79 18.77 -27.19
N HIS A 419 18.92 20.01 -27.66
CA HIS A 419 18.70 20.40 -29.05
C HIS A 419 19.91 20.12 -29.96
N LEU A 420 21.08 19.78 -29.38
CA LEU A 420 22.24 19.41 -30.18
C LEU A 420 22.11 17.97 -30.69
N PRO A 421 22.40 17.74 -31.98
CA PRO A 421 22.32 16.41 -32.58
C PRO A 421 23.35 15.48 -31.93
N LEU A 422 22.91 14.29 -31.49
CA LEU A 422 23.82 13.27 -30.99
C LEU A 422 24.60 12.66 -32.17
N GLU A 423 25.92 12.51 -32.01
CA GLU A 423 26.71 11.70 -32.94
C GLU A 423 26.20 10.24 -32.94
N SER A 424 26.10 9.65 -34.13
CA SER A 424 25.62 8.29 -34.30
C SER A 424 26.61 7.29 -33.69
N GLY A 425 26.22 6.62 -32.60
CA GLY A 425 27.02 5.65 -31.86
C GLY A 425 26.32 5.12 -30.60
N HIS A 426 27.08 4.62 -29.61
CA HIS A 426 26.58 4.09 -28.32
C HIS A 426 25.68 5.09 -27.55
N TRP A 427 25.77 6.39 -27.85
CA TRP A 427 24.98 7.43 -27.19
C TRP A 427 23.57 7.63 -27.77
N ALA A 428 23.23 6.91 -28.86
CA ALA A 428 21.92 6.92 -29.50
C ALA A 428 20.94 5.89 -28.91
N GLU A 429 21.40 4.99 -28.03
CA GLU A 429 20.53 4.03 -27.36
C GLU A 429 19.52 4.75 -26.43
N PRO A 430 18.36 4.15 -26.09
CA PRO A 430 17.44 4.72 -25.11
C PRO A 430 18.14 4.90 -23.75
N LEU A 431 17.89 6.01 -23.05
CA LEU A 431 18.38 6.13 -21.67
C LEU A 431 17.73 5.06 -20.79
N PRO A 432 18.48 4.43 -19.88
CA PRO A 432 17.95 3.52 -18.88
C PRO A 432 16.98 4.28 -17.95
N PRO A 433 16.06 3.55 -17.30
CA PRO A 433 14.96 4.17 -16.55
C PRO A 433 15.46 5.10 -15.44
N PRO A 434 14.75 6.22 -15.19
CA PRO A 434 15.10 7.15 -14.11
C PRO A 434 15.00 6.43 -12.77
N GLY A 435 16.15 6.20 -12.13
CA GLY A 435 16.29 5.43 -10.89
C GLY A 435 17.25 4.24 -10.97
N SER A 436 17.74 3.87 -12.16
CA SER A 436 18.85 2.91 -12.25
C SER A 436 20.17 3.57 -11.84
N CYS A 437 21.10 2.80 -11.26
CA CYS A 437 22.45 3.29 -10.93
C CYS A 437 23.23 3.75 -12.17
N GLU A 438 22.84 3.29 -13.35
CA GLU A 438 23.47 3.57 -14.64
C GLU A 438 22.92 4.84 -15.31
N HIS A 439 21.76 5.35 -14.85
CA HIS A 439 21.09 6.51 -15.45
C HIS A 439 21.92 7.80 -15.38
N LEU A 440 22.43 8.17 -14.19
CA LEU A 440 23.23 9.39 -14.02
C LEU A 440 24.57 9.35 -14.76
N PRO A 441 25.36 8.25 -14.70
CA PRO A 441 26.59 8.11 -15.48
C PRO A 441 26.36 8.21 -16.99
N GLU A 442 25.32 7.56 -17.52
CA GLU A 442 25.01 7.62 -18.94
C GLU A 442 24.50 9.00 -19.39
N LEU A 443 23.66 9.63 -18.57
CA LEU A 443 23.22 11.01 -18.80
C LEU A 443 24.42 11.95 -18.83
N LEU A 444 25.35 11.82 -17.87
CA LEU A 444 26.59 12.58 -17.84
C LEU A 444 27.41 12.37 -19.12
N GLY A 445 27.60 11.12 -19.55
CA GLY A 445 28.33 10.82 -20.79
C GLY A 445 27.69 11.47 -22.04
N ARG A 446 26.36 11.40 -22.18
CA ARG A 446 25.65 12.06 -23.30
C ARG A 446 25.78 13.57 -23.26
N THR A 447 25.63 14.18 -22.08
CA THR A 447 25.80 15.63 -21.92
C THR A 447 27.22 16.08 -22.21
N ALA A 448 28.22 15.31 -21.79
CA ALA A 448 29.64 15.61 -22.05
C ALA A 448 29.95 15.59 -23.55
N ASN A 449 29.47 14.59 -24.31
CA ASN A 449 29.69 14.55 -25.76
C ASN A 449 29.03 15.73 -26.48
N ARG A 450 27.78 16.05 -26.12
CA ARG A 450 27.10 17.20 -26.73
C ARG A 450 27.79 18.53 -26.39
N LEU A 451 28.32 18.67 -25.17
CA LEU A 451 29.10 19.85 -24.77
C LEU A 451 30.44 19.90 -25.52
N GLN A 452 31.08 18.76 -25.77
CA GLN A 452 32.31 18.68 -26.55
C GLN A 452 32.06 19.07 -28.02
N GLN A 453 30.97 18.59 -28.63
CA GLN A 453 30.55 19.03 -29.97
C GLN A 453 30.27 20.54 -30.03
N LEU A 454 29.61 21.09 -29.01
CA LEU A 454 29.38 22.52 -28.92
C LEU A 454 30.72 23.28 -28.81
N GLN A 455 31.66 22.74 -28.04
CA GLN A 455 32.99 23.33 -27.91
C GLN A 455 33.74 23.30 -29.25
N GLU A 456 33.76 22.17 -29.95
CA GLU A 456 34.36 22.02 -31.28
C GLU A 456 33.69 22.93 -32.34
N ALA A 457 32.37 23.12 -32.27
CA ALA A 457 31.64 24.03 -33.16
C ALA A 457 31.95 25.52 -32.87
N LEU A 458 32.29 25.85 -31.62
CA LEU A 458 32.68 27.20 -31.20
C LEU A 458 34.19 27.46 -31.35
N GLU A 459 35.01 26.41 -31.48
CA GLU A 459 36.44 26.55 -31.74
C GLU A 459 36.67 27.29 -33.07
N GLY A 460 37.36 28.44 -33.00
CA GLY A 460 37.62 29.32 -34.13
C GLY A 460 36.67 30.53 -34.26
N HIS A 461 35.66 30.67 -33.40
CA HIS A 461 34.77 31.84 -33.37
C HIS A 461 35.13 32.78 -32.20
N ASP A 462 35.22 34.10 -32.45
CA ASP A 462 35.46 35.09 -31.39
C ASP A 462 34.24 35.24 -30.47
N GLN A 463 34.42 34.89 -29.19
CA GLN A 463 33.37 34.91 -28.17
C GLN A 463 32.73 36.30 -28.00
N THR A 464 33.50 37.37 -28.21
CA THR A 464 33.02 38.75 -28.11
C THR A 464 32.04 39.11 -29.23
N VAL A 465 32.27 38.60 -30.45
CA VAL A 465 31.43 38.84 -31.63
C VAL A 465 30.12 38.05 -31.53
N LEU A 466 30.18 36.79 -31.05
CA LEU A 466 28.97 35.99 -30.81
C LEU A 466 28.10 36.59 -29.70
N CYS A 467 28.69 37.07 -28.60
CA CYS A 467 27.94 37.74 -27.54
C CYS A 467 27.29 39.05 -28.02
N GLN A 468 27.92 39.80 -28.93
CA GLN A 468 27.31 40.98 -29.55
C GLN A 468 26.17 40.59 -30.50
N ALA A 469 26.31 39.50 -31.27
CA ALA A 469 25.25 38.98 -32.13
C ALA A 469 24.02 38.51 -31.34
N VAL A 470 24.23 37.87 -30.18
CA VAL A 470 23.15 37.47 -29.26
C VAL A 470 22.49 38.68 -28.56
N ALA A 471 23.21 39.80 -28.45
CA ALA A 471 22.70 41.05 -27.89
C ALA A 471 21.87 41.87 -28.89
N HIS A 472 21.85 41.53 -30.18
CA HIS A 472 20.98 42.18 -31.16
C HIS A 472 19.50 41.89 -30.88
N GLU A 473 18.67 42.93 -30.93
CA GLU A 473 17.23 42.89 -30.60
C GLU A 473 16.46 41.85 -31.43
N GLU A 474 16.87 41.63 -32.69
CA GLU A 474 16.23 40.65 -33.59
C GLU A 474 16.42 39.20 -33.12
N PHE A 475 17.58 38.87 -32.54
CA PHE A 475 17.84 37.54 -31.99
C PHE A 475 17.08 37.32 -30.66
N GLN A 476 16.98 38.37 -29.83
CA GLN A 476 16.21 38.34 -28.59
C GLN A 476 14.71 38.19 -28.86
N ALA A 477 14.15 38.88 -29.85
CA ALA A 477 12.76 38.75 -30.25
C ALA A 477 12.42 37.34 -30.79
N GLN A 478 13.36 36.70 -31.51
CA GLN A 478 13.20 35.31 -31.94
C GLN A 478 13.30 34.32 -30.78
N LEU A 479 14.20 34.55 -29.83
CA LEU A 479 14.31 33.73 -28.62
C LEU A 479 13.07 33.84 -27.72
N GLU A 480 12.55 35.06 -27.51
CA GLU A 480 11.34 35.30 -26.72
C GLU A 480 10.11 34.55 -27.27
N GLY A 481 10.03 34.37 -28.59
CA GLY A 481 8.99 33.55 -29.24
C GLY A 481 9.16 32.04 -29.07
N CYS A 482 10.35 31.57 -28.69
CA CYS A 482 10.69 30.15 -28.56
C CYS A 482 10.96 29.70 -27.12
N LEU A 483 10.75 30.56 -26.11
CA LEU A 483 10.94 30.20 -24.71
C LEU A 483 9.86 29.20 -24.23
N PRO A 484 10.23 28.13 -23.53
CA PRO A 484 9.27 27.23 -22.90
C PRO A 484 8.38 27.97 -21.89
N SER A 485 7.09 27.61 -21.86
CA SER A 485 6.09 28.25 -20.98
C SER A 485 6.43 28.19 -19.48
N ALA A 486 7.27 27.24 -19.06
CA ALA A 486 7.77 27.12 -17.70
C ALA A 486 8.71 28.26 -17.26
N ASN A 487 9.33 28.97 -18.21
CA ASN A 487 10.25 30.07 -17.93
C ASN A 487 9.55 31.44 -17.82
N VAL A 488 8.24 31.50 -18.09
CA VAL A 488 7.45 32.74 -17.99
C VAL A 488 6.82 32.81 -16.59
N ARG A 489 7.37 33.64 -15.69
CA ARG A 489 6.86 33.83 -14.32
C ARG A 489 5.45 34.40 -14.23
N VAL A 490 4.92 34.94 -15.32
CA VAL A 490 3.57 35.53 -15.41
C VAL A 490 2.80 34.81 -16.50
N ALA A 491 1.85 33.96 -16.12
CA ALA A 491 0.97 33.31 -17.09
C ALA A 491 0.10 34.38 -17.77
N LEU A 492 0.35 34.66 -19.05
CA LEU A 492 -0.55 35.48 -19.86
C LEU A 492 -1.84 34.68 -20.09
N PRO A 493 -3.02 35.26 -19.85
CA PRO A 493 -4.29 34.55 -20.04
C PRO A 493 -4.46 34.21 -21.52
N SER A 494 -4.38 32.92 -21.84
CA SER A 494 -4.79 32.39 -23.14
C SER A 494 -6.30 32.58 -23.31
N PRO A 495 -6.79 33.06 -24.47
CA PRO A 495 -8.22 33.18 -24.73
C PRO A 495 -8.84 31.78 -24.80
N ARG A 496 -9.29 31.27 -23.65
CA ARG A 496 -10.18 30.11 -23.59
C ARG A 496 -11.50 30.53 -24.22
N LYS A 497 -11.89 29.83 -25.29
CA LYS A 497 -13.30 29.82 -25.72
C LYS A 497 -14.13 29.21 -24.58
N PRO A 498 -15.30 29.76 -24.24
CA PRO A 498 -16.18 29.12 -23.27
C PRO A 498 -16.74 27.85 -23.90
N ASP A 499 -16.29 26.69 -23.43
CA ASP A 499 -16.90 25.41 -23.73
C ASP A 499 -18.30 25.37 -23.09
N ALA A 500 -19.31 25.22 -23.93
CA ALA A 500 -20.73 25.29 -23.59
C ALA A 500 -21.31 23.96 -23.07
N TYR A 501 -20.51 23.12 -22.41
CA TYR A 501 -20.95 21.81 -21.92
C TYR A 501 -20.36 21.49 -20.55
N TYR A 502 -20.79 22.23 -19.53
CA TYR A 502 -20.81 21.72 -18.16
C TYR A 502 -22.07 22.23 -17.48
N GLU A 503 -23.13 21.43 -17.57
CA GLU A 503 -24.27 21.51 -16.65
C GLU A 503 -23.84 20.96 -15.29
N GLU A 504 -24.00 21.81 -14.27
CA GLU A 504 -24.36 21.53 -12.88
C GLU A 504 -23.68 20.34 -12.16
N GLU A 505 -22.54 20.62 -11.53
CA GLU A 505 -22.36 20.24 -10.12
C GLU A 505 -21.97 21.49 -9.34
N ALA A 506 -23.00 22.14 -8.78
CA ALA A 506 -22.86 23.28 -7.89
C ALA A 506 -22.24 22.84 -6.56
N SER A 507 -20.91 22.77 -6.53
CA SER A 507 -20.14 22.89 -5.29
C SER A 507 -19.90 24.38 -5.07
N GLY A 508 -20.78 24.99 -4.29
CA GLY A 508 -20.64 26.38 -3.85
C GLY A 508 -19.42 26.53 -2.96
N GLU A 509 -18.33 27.02 -3.52
CA GLU A 509 -17.26 27.66 -2.76
C GLU A 509 -16.83 28.90 -3.55
N ASP A 510 -16.77 30.01 -2.82
CA ASP A 510 -16.54 31.37 -3.31
C ASP A 510 -15.31 31.47 -4.24
N GLU A 511 -15.53 31.39 -5.55
CA GLU A 511 -14.59 31.95 -6.51
C GLU A 511 -14.73 33.47 -6.43
N ALA A 512 -13.92 34.06 -5.55
CA ALA A 512 -13.65 35.48 -5.53
C ALA A 512 -13.18 35.90 -6.92
N GLU A 513 -14.12 36.44 -7.69
CA GLU A 513 -13.94 37.00 -9.01
C GLU A 513 -12.78 37.99 -8.94
N VAL A 514 -11.61 37.60 -9.46
CA VAL A 514 -10.40 38.42 -9.40
C VAL A 514 -10.64 39.65 -10.28
N LEU A 515 -11.12 40.73 -9.66
CA LEU A 515 -11.41 41.99 -10.31
C LEU A 515 -10.18 42.46 -11.08
N THR A 516 -10.32 42.52 -12.40
CA THR A 516 -9.24 42.97 -13.27
C THR A 516 -8.77 44.37 -12.86
N ARG A 517 -7.46 44.64 -13.00
CA ARG A 517 -6.85 45.95 -12.65
C ARG A 517 -7.59 47.15 -13.25
N ALA A 518 -8.22 46.97 -14.41
CA ALA A 518 -9.06 47.98 -15.04
C ALA A 518 -10.37 48.22 -14.27
N ALA A 519 -11.04 47.17 -13.81
CA ALA A 519 -12.24 47.26 -12.97
C ALA A 519 -11.95 47.93 -11.62
N LEU A 520 -10.86 47.54 -10.95
CA LEU A 520 -10.40 48.20 -9.71
C LEU A 520 -10.08 49.69 -9.93
N LYS A 521 -9.43 50.04 -11.04
CA LYS A 521 -9.21 51.46 -11.41
C LYS A 521 -10.53 52.17 -11.63
N HIS A 522 -11.48 51.57 -12.34
CA HIS A 522 -12.77 52.18 -12.64
C HIS A 522 -13.60 52.39 -11.37
N GLN A 523 -13.56 51.43 -10.44
CA GLN A 523 -14.25 51.50 -9.15
C GLN A 523 -13.59 52.55 -8.24
N ALA A 524 -12.27 52.62 -8.20
CA ALA A 524 -11.54 53.68 -7.49
C ALA A 524 -11.81 55.08 -8.09
N GLN A 525 -11.90 55.19 -9.41
CA GLN A 525 -12.27 56.43 -10.10
C GLN A 525 -13.70 56.84 -9.75
N GLN A 526 -14.65 55.90 -9.73
CA GLN A 526 -16.04 56.15 -9.33
C GLN A 526 -16.16 56.59 -7.86
N ILE A 527 -15.35 56.03 -6.96
CA ILE A 527 -15.31 56.46 -5.55
C ILE A 527 -14.71 57.87 -5.44
N LEU A 528 -13.65 58.18 -6.20
CA LEU A 528 -13.08 59.52 -6.26
C LEU A 528 -14.04 60.54 -6.89
N ASP A 529 -14.83 60.16 -7.89
CA ASP A 529 -15.82 61.01 -8.53
C ASP A 529 -17.06 61.21 -7.63
N ALA A 530 -17.43 60.19 -6.84
CA ALA A 530 -18.52 60.26 -5.87
C ALA A 530 -18.17 61.07 -4.61
N HIS A 531 -16.90 61.08 -4.20
CA HIS A 531 -16.42 61.77 -2.99
C HIS A 531 -15.53 63.00 -3.27
N GLY A 532 -15.32 63.35 -4.53
CA GLY A 532 -14.58 64.56 -4.90
C GLY A 532 -15.36 65.83 -4.56
N PRO A 533 -14.71 66.88 -4.02
CA PRO A 533 -15.39 68.15 -3.73
C PRO A 533 -15.96 68.74 -5.02
N ARG A 534 -17.27 69.01 -5.02
CA ARG A 534 -17.97 69.66 -6.14
C ARG A 534 -17.22 70.92 -6.59
N ARG A 535 -16.74 70.94 -7.84
CA ARG A 535 -16.13 72.13 -8.46
C ARG A 535 -17.09 73.33 -8.33
N PRO A 536 -16.62 74.52 -7.91
CA PRO A 536 -17.47 75.70 -7.87
C PRO A 536 -17.83 76.13 -9.29
N ARG A 537 -19.12 76.45 -9.51
CA ARG A 537 -19.64 76.98 -10.78
C ARG A 537 -18.88 78.27 -11.14
N ALA A 538 -18.29 78.28 -12.34
CA ALA A 538 -17.66 79.47 -12.91
C ALA A 538 -18.69 80.59 -13.11
N ARG A 539 -18.37 81.79 -12.62
CA ARG A 539 -19.16 83.00 -12.84
C ARG A 539 -19.05 83.44 -14.31
N HIS A 540 -20.20 83.71 -14.92
CA HIS A 540 -20.34 84.32 -16.23
C HIS A 540 -19.56 85.65 -16.27
N LYS A 541 -18.67 85.82 -17.25
CA LYS A 541 -18.15 87.13 -17.63
C LYS A 541 -19.01 87.65 -18.78
N ASP A 542 -19.53 88.86 -18.61
CA ASP A 542 -20.18 89.65 -19.65
C ASP A 542 -19.17 90.09 -20.72
N PRO A 543 -19.63 90.30 -21.97
CA PRO A 543 -18.76 90.68 -23.08
C PRO A 543 -18.49 92.19 -23.04
N LYS A 544 -17.27 92.60 -23.38
CA LYS A 544 -16.99 93.98 -23.75
C LYS A 544 -16.26 94.02 -25.09
N ALA A 545 -16.94 94.72 -26.00
CA ALA A 545 -16.52 95.58 -27.11
C ALA A 545 -15.14 95.33 -27.74
#